data_AF-A0A1X4I4E2-F1
#
_entry.id   AF-A0A1X4I4E2-F1
#
_cell.length_a   1.000
_cell.length_b   1.000
_cell.length_c   1.000
_cell.angle_alpha   90.00
_cell.angle_beta   90.00
_cell.angle_gamma   90.00
#
_symmetry.space_group_name_H-M   'P 1'
#
loop_
_entity.id
_entity.type
_entity.pdbx_description
1 polymer ?
#
loop_
_entity_poly.entity_id
_entity_poly.type
_entity_poly.pdbx_seq_one_letter_code
_entity_poly.pdbx_strand_id
1 'polypeptide(L)'
;LRERAHGGHDPAGAAQDGPPGEEFVTVLLLEILPDGGVRALNCGHPWPYLLTGARAEPLARTDPLPPLGPFPLPPELSAVPCGPLLPGDALVLYTDGAEEARDAEGRFFPLRDVLTEAAREHPLTPRSVLRTVLTALLRHTVDPPKDDVALLILRNERQVGGAPTELRATTWPAAMHPPSHLRSPARPA
;
A
#
# COMPACT_ATOMS: atom_id res chain seq x y z
N LEU A 1 -24.20 -1.46 -24.64
CA LEU A 1 -25.34 -0.57 -24.36
C LEU A 1 -26.66 -1.36 -24.47
N ARG A 2 -27.11 -1.99 -23.40
CA ARG A 2 -28.49 -2.49 -23.24
C ARG A 2 -28.80 -2.54 -21.75
N GLU A 3 -29.40 -1.45 -21.27
CA GLU A 3 -30.19 -1.44 -20.03
C GLU A 3 -31.41 -2.34 -20.20
N ARG A 4 -31.74 -3.07 -19.15
CA ARG A 4 -33.12 -3.39 -18.80
C ARG A 4 -33.27 -3.17 -17.30
N ALA A 5 -33.82 -2.01 -16.94
CA ALA A 5 -34.49 -1.81 -15.66
C ALA A 5 -35.84 -2.54 -15.69
N HIS A 6 -36.33 -2.89 -14.49
CA HIS A 6 -37.66 -3.28 -13.98
C HIS A 6 -37.39 -4.46 -13.04
N GLY A 7 -37.33 -4.27 -11.72
CA GLY A 7 -38.36 -3.63 -10.91
C GLY A 7 -39.34 -4.72 -10.44
N GLY A 8 -38.94 -5.47 -9.41
CA GLY A 8 -39.75 -6.50 -8.77
C GLY A 8 -39.18 -6.77 -7.39
N HIS A 9 -39.90 -6.34 -6.36
CA HIS A 9 -39.59 -6.64 -4.97
C HIS A 9 -40.06 -8.07 -4.68
N ASP A 10 -39.12 -9.00 -4.52
CA ASP A 10 -39.39 -10.35 -3.99
C ASP A 10 -38.99 -10.38 -2.50
N PRO A 11 -39.95 -10.51 -1.56
CA PRO A 11 -39.66 -10.70 -0.15
C PRO A 11 -39.59 -12.19 0.15
N ALA A 12 -38.53 -12.87 -0.26
CA ALA A 12 -38.17 -14.19 0.26
C ALA A 12 -36.73 -14.50 -0.14
N GLY A 13 -35.82 -14.50 0.84
CA GLY A 13 -34.40 -14.74 0.65
C GLY A 13 -34.15 -16.16 0.14
N ALA A 14 -33.75 -16.26 -1.13
CA ALA A 14 -32.86 -17.32 -1.56
C ALA A 14 -31.44 -16.77 -1.42
N ALA A 15 -30.72 -17.26 -0.41
CA ALA A 15 -29.29 -17.03 -0.29
C ALA A 15 -28.63 -17.46 -1.61
N GLN A 16 -27.95 -16.52 -2.26
CA GLN A 16 -27.03 -16.88 -3.32
C GLN A 16 -25.83 -17.54 -2.64
N ASP A 17 -25.85 -18.88 -2.55
CA ASP A 17 -24.73 -19.70 -2.10
C ASP A 17 -23.62 -19.71 -3.17
N GLY A 18 -23.03 -18.54 -3.43
CA GLY A 18 -21.64 -18.46 -3.85
C GLY A 18 -20.72 -18.71 -2.66
N PRO A 19 -19.43 -19.05 -2.85
CA PRO A 19 -18.49 -18.97 -1.74
C PRO A 19 -18.64 -17.56 -1.13
N PRO A 20 -18.66 -17.41 0.21
CA PRO A 20 -18.76 -16.09 0.82
C PRO A 20 -17.70 -15.23 0.18
N GLY A 21 -18.14 -14.22 -0.58
CA GLY A 21 -17.23 -13.28 -1.20
C GLY A 21 -16.37 -12.71 -0.08
N GLU A 22 -15.10 -12.49 -0.35
CA GLU A 22 -14.23 -11.78 0.57
C GLU A 22 -14.86 -10.41 0.83
N GLU A 23 -15.58 -10.26 1.95
CA GLU A 23 -16.15 -8.99 2.40
C GLU A 23 -15.05 -8.14 3.05
N PHE A 24 -13.87 -8.10 2.42
CA PHE A 24 -12.73 -7.35 2.91
C PHE A 24 -11.93 -6.71 1.79
N VAL A 25 -11.13 -5.71 2.15
CA VAL A 25 -10.20 -5.05 1.24
C VAL A 25 -8.90 -4.72 1.97
N THR A 26 -7.77 -4.95 1.31
CA THR A 26 -6.47 -4.49 1.79
C THR A 26 -6.23 -3.04 1.37
N VAL A 27 -5.58 -2.25 2.22
CA VAL A 27 -5.29 -0.84 1.95
C VAL A 27 -3.87 -0.51 2.37
N LEU A 28 -3.12 0.11 1.47
CA LEU A 28 -1.87 0.80 1.80
C LEU A 28 -1.98 2.28 1.44
N LEU A 29 -1.83 3.14 2.42
CA LEU A 29 -1.67 4.58 2.24
C LEU A 29 -0.24 4.97 2.59
N LEU A 30 0.49 5.52 1.62
CA LEU A 30 1.81 6.09 1.82
C LEU A 30 1.75 7.62 1.70
N GLU A 31 2.36 8.30 2.67
CA GLU A 31 2.62 9.72 2.62
C GLU A 31 4.14 9.95 2.50
N ILE A 32 4.56 10.66 1.45
CA ILE A 32 5.94 11.10 1.26
C ILE A 32 6.00 12.60 1.53
N LEU A 33 6.66 12.98 2.62
CA LEU A 33 6.77 14.35 3.09
C LEU A 33 7.76 15.17 2.24
N PRO A 34 7.68 16.51 2.28
CA PRO A 34 8.58 17.39 1.54
C PRO A 34 10.08 17.17 1.82
N ASP A 35 10.41 16.81 3.06
CA ASP A 35 11.78 16.49 3.51
C ASP A 35 12.25 15.07 3.14
N GLY A 36 11.35 14.25 2.58
CA GLY A 36 11.62 12.87 2.19
C GLY A 36 11.22 11.84 3.24
N GLY A 37 10.73 12.24 4.41
CA GLY A 37 10.15 11.30 5.37
C GLY A 37 8.98 10.53 4.76
N VAL A 38 8.92 9.22 5.01
CA VAL A 38 7.81 8.36 4.60
C VAL A 38 7.04 7.90 5.82
N ARG A 39 5.71 7.96 5.74
CA ARG A 39 4.80 7.38 6.72
C ARG A 39 3.77 6.52 6.02
N ALA A 40 3.35 5.45 6.68
CA ALA A 40 2.46 4.47 6.08
C ALA A 40 1.33 4.08 7.03
N LEU A 41 0.11 3.97 6.50
CA LEU A 41 -0.98 3.23 7.13
C LEU A 41 -1.24 1.99 6.28
N ASN A 42 -1.11 0.81 6.88
CA ASN A 42 -1.24 -0.45 6.17
C ASN A 42 -2.29 -1.33 6.86
N CYS A 43 -3.36 -1.65 6.15
CA CYS A 43 -4.46 -2.52 6.56
C CYS A 43 -4.45 -3.77 5.66
N GLY A 44 -3.67 -4.77 6.05
CA GLY A 44 -3.59 -6.08 5.39
C GLY A 44 -2.82 -6.14 4.07
N HIS A 45 -2.24 -5.05 3.57
CA HIS A 45 -1.50 -5.05 2.30
C HIS A 45 -0.03 -5.50 2.50
N PRO A 46 0.62 -6.14 1.51
CA PRO A 46 2.06 -6.42 1.59
C PRO A 46 2.89 -5.15 1.77
N TRP A 47 3.96 -5.20 2.57
CA TRP A 47 4.85 -4.05 2.71
C TRP A 47 5.63 -3.81 1.41
N PRO A 48 5.69 -2.57 0.90
CA PRO A 48 6.51 -2.23 -0.26
C PRO A 48 7.98 -2.55 -0.01
N TYR A 49 8.73 -2.83 -1.07
CA TYR A 49 10.19 -2.90 -0.98
C TYR A 49 10.82 -1.53 -1.24
N LEU A 50 11.78 -1.16 -0.41
CA LEU A 50 12.70 -0.05 -0.63
C LEU A 50 13.98 -0.58 -1.28
N LEU A 51 14.30 -0.04 -2.46
CA LEU A 51 15.54 -0.30 -3.18
C LEU A 51 16.55 0.80 -2.87
N THR A 52 17.64 0.42 -2.21
CA THR A 52 18.73 1.32 -1.79
C THR A 52 20.06 0.70 -2.21
N GLY A 53 20.78 1.38 -3.10
CA GLY A 53 21.99 0.80 -3.71
C GLY A 53 21.69 -0.57 -4.33
N ALA A 54 22.36 -1.62 -3.86
CA ALA A 54 22.22 -3.00 -4.34
C ALA A 54 21.35 -3.90 -3.44
N ARG A 55 20.41 -3.32 -2.67
CA ARG A 55 19.57 -4.05 -1.70
C ARG A 55 18.09 -3.79 -1.93
N ALA A 56 17.27 -4.80 -1.70
CA ALA A 56 15.82 -4.72 -1.61
C ALA A 56 15.37 -5.16 -0.21
N GLU A 57 14.76 -4.25 0.55
CA GLU A 57 14.29 -4.51 1.90
C GLU A 57 12.83 -4.05 2.08
N PRO A 58 12.00 -4.73 2.87
CA PRO A 58 10.68 -4.23 3.21
C PRO A 58 10.77 -2.83 3.84
N LEU A 59 9.89 -1.92 3.42
CA LEU A 59 9.83 -0.54 3.88
C LEU A 59 9.60 -0.43 5.40
N ALA A 60 8.85 -1.38 5.96
CA ALA A 60 8.69 -1.55 7.40
C ALA A 60 8.72 -3.04 7.78
N ARG A 61 9.08 -3.32 9.02
CA ARG A 61 9.10 -4.68 9.62
C ARG A 61 8.15 -4.74 10.81
N THR A 62 6.93 -4.31 10.60
CA THR A 62 5.86 -4.35 11.59
C THR A 62 4.67 -5.04 10.97
N ASP A 63 3.84 -5.72 11.76
CA ASP A 63 2.63 -6.31 11.22
C ASP A 63 1.67 -5.21 10.73
N PRO A 64 0.97 -5.42 9.61
CA PRO A 64 -0.07 -4.49 9.18
C PRO A 64 -1.27 -4.57 10.14
N LEU A 65 -2.10 -3.53 10.14
CA LEU A 65 -3.43 -3.59 10.73
C LEU A 65 -4.29 -4.64 9.99
N PRO A 66 -5.39 -5.13 10.60
CA PRO A 66 -6.34 -5.99 9.89
C PRO A 66 -6.85 -5.35 8.60
N PRO A 67 -7.19 -6.14 7.56
CA PRO A 67 -7.87 -5.61 6.38
C PRO A 67 -9.21 -4.98 6.78
N LEU A 68 -9.69 -4.06 5.95
CA LEU A 68 -10.97 -3.40 6.20
C LEU A 68 -12.13 -4.36 5.95
N GLY A 69 -13.17 -4.34 6.79
CA GLY A 69 -14.38 -5.15 6.64
C GLY A 69 -14.58 -6.18 7.75
N PRO A 70 -13.75 -7.24 7.85
CA PRO A 70 -14.03 -8.42 8.65
C PRO A 70 -13.73 -8.24 10.13
N PHE A 71 -12.86 -7.29 10.48
CA PHE A 71 -12.43 -7.03 11.85
C PHE A 71 -12.54 -5.54 12.18
N PRO A 72 -12.89 -5.19 13.42
CA PRO A 72 -12.85 -3.80 13.87
C PRO A 72 -11.40 -3.30 13.85
N LEU A 73 -11.22 -2.08 13.34
CA LEU A 73 -9.95 -1.36 13.47
C LEU A 73 -9.84 -0.71 14.85
N PRO A 74 -8.60 -0.39 15.30
CA PRO A 74 -8.40 0.47 16.45
C PRO A 74 -9.14 1.81 16.28
N PRO A 75 -9.65 2.41 17.37
CA PRO A 75 -10.36 3.70 17.30
C PRO A 75 -9.48 4.84 16.80
N GLU A 76 -8.16 4.71 16.93
CA GLU A 76 -7.17 5.66 16.46
C GLU A 76 -6.18 4.95 15.52
N LEU A 77 -6.07 5.46 14.30
CA LEU A 77 -5.16 4.94 13.28
C LEU A 77 -3.88 5.77 13.29
N SER A 78 -2.77 5.14 13.67
CA SER A 78 -1.45 5.78 13.68
C SER A 78 -0.62 5.32 12.50
N ALA A 79 -0.19 6.26 11.65
CA ALA A 79 0.72 5.96 10.56
C ALA A 79 2.13 5.60 11.09
N VAL A 80 2.67 4.49 10.61
CA VAL A 80 4.02 3.97 10.91
C VAL A 80 5.04 4.88 10.23
N PRO A 81 6.04 5.42 10.95
CA PRO A 81 7.18 6.10 10.33
C PRO A 81 8.11 5.05 9.69
N CYS A 82 8.39 5.21 8.40
CA CYS A 82 9.18 4.27 7.60
C CYS A 82 10.62 4.76 7.31
N GLY A 83 10.99 5.93 7.84
CA GLY A 83 12.28 6.56 7.53
C GLY A 83 12.26 7.39 6.24
N PRO A 84 13.42 7.92 5.82
CA PRO A 84 13.51 8.78 4.65
C PRO A 84 13.61 7.96 3.35
N LEU A 85 12.97 8.46 2.29
CA LEU A 85 13.22 8.04 0.90
C LEU A 85 14.28 8.98 0.30
N LEU A 86 15.51 8.53 0.16
CA LEU A 86 16.61 9.37 -0.31
C LEU A 86 16.60 9.52 -1.83
N PRO A 87 17.23 10.58 -2.37
CA PRO A 87 17.40 10.70 -3.82
C PRO A 87 18.13 9.52 -4.43
N GLY A 88 17.58 9.00 -5.53
CA GLY A 88 18.05 7.80 -6.19
C GLY A 88 17.38 6.50 -5.71
N ASP A 89 16.83 6.49 -4.49
CA ASP A 89 16.08 5.35 -3.95
C ASP A 89 14.77 5.13 -4.71
N ALA A 90 14.30 3.88 -4.71
CA ALA A 90 13.00 3.53 -5.27
C ALA A 90 12.13 2.71 -4.31
N LEU A 91 10.83 2.99 -4.29
CA LEU A 91 9.81 2.15 -3.67
C LEU A 91 9.17 1.25 -4.73
N VAL A 92 8.95 -0.01 -4.38
CA VAL A 92 8.24 -0.99 -5.19
C VAL A 92 7.02 -1.46 -4.41
N LEU A 93 5.84 -1.00 -4.84
CA LEU A 93 4.55 -1.44 -4.33
C LEU A 93 4.02 -2.55 -5.26
N TYR A 94 3.34 -3.53 -4.69
CA TYR A 94 2.86 -4.71 -5.41
C TYR A 94 1.61 -5.28 -4.76
N THR A 95 0.76 -5.95 -5.54
CA THR A 95 -0.27 -6.84 -4.99
C THR A 95 0.33 -8.20 -4.65
N ASP A 96 -0.27 -8.89 -3.68
CA ASP A 96 0.12 -10.24 -3.24
C ASP A 96 0.17 -11.25 -4.38
N GLY A 97 -0.68 -11.14 -5.40
CA GLY A 97 -0.58 -11.93 -6.63
C GLY A 97 0.84 -12.00 -7.24
N ALA A 98 1.69 -10.99 -7.03
CA ALA A 98 3.10 -11.02 -7.45
C ALA A 98 3.95 -12.04 -6.67
N GLU A 99 3.82 -12.09 -5.34
CA GLU A 99 4.55 -13.05 -4.49
C GLU A 99 3.88 -14.42 -4.48
N GLU A 100 2.56 -14.45 -4.66
CA GLU A 100 1.75 -15.68 -4.70
C GLU A 100 1.82 -16.41 -6.04
N ALA A 101 2.39 -15.81 -7.08
CA ALA A 101 2.65 -16.46 -8.35
C ALA A 101 3.53 -17.70 -8.16
N ARG A 102 3.19 -18.79 -8.86
CA ARG A 102 3.85 -20.11 -8.69
C ARG A 102 4.37 -20.68 -9.99
N ASP A 103 5.44 -21.46 -9.87
CA ASP A 103 5.95 -22.30 -10.95
C ASP A 103 5.23 -23.66 -11.04
N ALA A 104 5.69 -24.52 -11.95
CA ALA A 104 5.14 -25.87 -12.16
C ALA A 104 5.17 -26.74 -10.90
N GLU A 105 6.16 -26.55 -10.03
CA GLU A 105 6.31 -27.28 -8.78
C GLU A 105 5.55 -26.64 -7.61
N GLY A 106 4.84 -25.54 -7.86
CA GLY A 106 4.05 -24.82 -6.87
C GLY A 106 4.88 -23.88 -5.97
N ARG A 107 6.14 -23.60 -6.30
CA ARG A 107 7.01 -22.71 -5.52
C ARG A 107 6.68 -21.24 -5.82
N PHE A 108 6.62 -20.44 -4.76
CA PHE A 108 6.36 -19.00 -4.85
C PHE A 108 7.44 -18.25 -5.64
N PHE A 109 7.04 -17.16 -6.26
CA PHE A 109 7.94 -16.27 -7.00
C PHE A 109 8.89 -15.55 -6.01
N PRO A 110 10.22 -15.65 -6.20
CA PRO A 110 11.18 -15.04 -5.27
C PRO A 110 11.33 -13.53 -5.53
N LEU A 111 10.26 -12.75 -5.30
CA LEU A 111 10.19 -11.33 -5.64
C LEU A 111 11.36 -10.52 -5.04
N ARG A 112 11.68 -10.73 -3.75
CA ARG A 112 12.78 -10.02 -3.08
C ARG A 112 14.14 -10.27 -3.74
N ASP A 113 14.41 -11.49 -4.17
CA ASP A 113 15.69 -11.83 -4.81
C ASP A 113 15.77 -11.15 -6.19
N VAL A 114 14.67 -11.20 -6.95
CA VAL A 114 14.57 -10.51 -8.25
C VAL A 114 14.72 -8.99 -8.10
N LEU A 115 14.12 -8.40 -7.07
CA LEU A 115 14.27 -6.98 -6.77
C LEU A 115 15.70 -6.63 -6.33
N THR A 116 16.36 -7.52 -5.59
CA THR A 116 17.77 -7.35 -5.21
C THR A 116 18.67 -7.36 -6.44
N GLU A 117 18.41 -8.23 -7.42
CA GLU A 117 19.13 -8.21 -8.71
C GLU A 117 18.82 -6.94 -9.51
N ALA A 118 17.56 -6.51 -9.57
CA ALA A 118 17.18 -5.27 -10.24
C ALA A 118 17.85 -4.03 -9.62
N ALA A 119 18.02 -4.00 -8.30
CA ALA A 119 18.67 -2.92 -7.57
C ALA A 119 20.15 -2.76 -7.95
N ARG A 120 20.81 -3.81 -8.47
CA ARG A 120 22.22 -3.76 -8.90
C ARG A 120 22.42 -3.02 -10.22
N GLU A 121 21.36 -2.77 -11.00
CA GLU A 121 21.47 -2.01 -12.24
C GLU A 121 21.85 -0.55 -11.97
N HIS A 122 22.71 0.03 -12.82
CA HIS A 122 23.08 1.43 -12.76
C HIS A 122 23.02 2.09 -14.15
N PRO A 123 22.22 3.17 -14.33
CA PRO A 123 21.36 3.79 -13.32
C PRO A 123 20.13 2.91 -12.99
N LEU A 124 19.70 2.93 -11.72
CA LEU A 124 18.43 2.35 -11.29
C LEU A 124 17.29 3.18 -11.89
N THR A 125 16.37 2.56 -12.64
CA THR A 125 15.21 3.26 -13.22
C THR A 125 13.93 2.47 -12.96
N PRO A 126 12.77 3.13 -12.80
CA PRO A 126 11.50 2.42 -12.66
C PRO A 126 11.23 1.41 -13.78
N ARG A 127 11.62 1.76 -15.01
CA ARG A 127 11.48 0.91 -16.19
C ARG A 127 12.38 -0.32 -16.14
N SER A 128 13.63 -0.19 -15.67
CA SER A 128 14.53 -1.33 -15.56
C SER A 128 14.07 -2.31 -14.49
N VAL A 129 13.65 -1.82 -13.33
CA VAL A 129 13.07 -2.64 -12.25
C VAL A 129 11.84 -3.39 -12.76
N LEU A 130 10.88 -2.68 -13.36
CA LEU A 130 9.66 -3.29 -13.88
C LEU A 130 9.97 -4.35 -14.94
N ARG A 131 10.89 -4.07 -15.88
CA ARG A 131 11.32 -5.04 -16.89
C ARG A 131 11.90 -6.30 -16.25
N THR A 132 12.79 -6.15 -15.28
CA THR A 132 13.45 -7.28 -14.61
C THR A 132 12.44 -8.13 -13.85
N VAL A 133 11.51 -7.51 -13.11
CA VAL A 133 10.45 -8.23 -12.39
C VAL A 133 9.51 -8.95 -13.35
N LEU A 134 8.95 -8.26 -14.35
CA LEU A 134 8.03 -8.88 -15.30
C LEU A 134 8.68 -10.00 -16.11
N THR A 135 9.95 -9.84 -16.52
CA THR A 135 10.68 -10.88 -17.25
C THR A 135 10.90 -12.11 -16.37
N ALA A 136 11.24 -11.92 -15.10
CA ALA A 136 11.42 -13.01 -14.15
C ALA A 136 10.08 -13.71 -13.83
N LEU A 137 9.01 -12.94 -13.63
CA LEU A 137 7.67 -13.46 -13.36
C LEU A 137 7.18 -14.34 -14.52
N LEU A 138 7.26 -13.85 -15.76
CA LEU A 138 6.87 -14.59 -16.97
C LEU A 138 7.71 -15.86 -17.21
N ARG A 139 8.95 -15.90 -16.70
CA ARG A 139 9.80 -17.10 -16.78
C ARG A 139 9.51 -18.08 -15.65
N HIS A 140 9.06 -17.57 -14.51
CA HIS A 140 8.76 -18.37 -13.33
C HIS A 140 7.42 -19.09 -13.47
N THR A 141 6.41 -18.40 -14.00
CA THR A 141 5.07 -18.97 -14.14
C THR A 141 4.90 -19.76 -15.44
N VAL A 142 4.16 -20.87 -15.37
CA VAL A 142 3.79 -21.67 -16.56
C VAL A 142 2.49 -21.16 -17.16
N ASP A 143 1.54 -20.85 -16.28
CA ASP A 143 0.26 -20.24 -16.57
C ASP A 143 0.26 -18.77 -16.11
N PRO A 144 -0.70 -17.95 -16.56
CA PRO A 144 -0.93 -16.66 -15.94
C PRO A 144 -1.13 -16.80 -14.42
N PRO A 145 -0.67 -15.84 -13.60
CA PRO A 145 -0.97 -15.82 -12.18
C PRO A 145 -2.47 -16.01 -11.91
N LYS A 146 -2.79 -16.76 -10.85
CA LYS A 146 -4.18 -17.05 -10.48
C LYS A 146 -4.91 -15.81 -9.97
N ASP A 147 -4.15 -14.86 -9.46
CA ASP A 147 -4.61 -13.60 -8.93
C ASP A 147 -4.00 -12.42 -9.71
N ASP A 148 -4.54 -11.21 -9.54
CA ASP A 148 -4.04 -10.06 -10.25
C ASP A 148 -2.66 -9.60 -9.76
N VAL A 149 -1.82 -9.23 -10.73
CA VAL A 149 -0.48 -8.70 -10.46
C VAL A 149 -0.46 -7.23 -10.86
N ALA A 150 -0.33 -6.36 -9.86
CA ALA A 150 -0.04 -4.94 -10.05
C ALA A 150 1.32 -4.60 -9.45
N LEU A 151 2.07 -3.73 -10.14
CA LEU A 151 3.37 -3.24 -9.71
C LEU A 151 3.43 -1.71 -9.92
N LEU A 152 3.86 -0.97 -8.90
CA LEU A 152 4.14 0.46 -8.98
C LEU A 152 5.55 0.73 -8.48
N ILE A 153 6.37 1.33 -9.34
CA ILE A 153 7.76 1.68 -9.00
C ILE A 153 7.86 3.20 -8.97
N LEU A 154 8.15 3.75 -7.79
CA LEU A 154 8.33 5.18 -7.55
C LEU A 154 9.79 5.44 -7.22
N ARG A 155 10.46 6.31 -7.98
CA ARG A 155 11.85 6.71 -7.72
C ARG A 155 11.91 8.17 -7.27
N ASN A 156 12.69 8.45 -6.23
CA ASN A 156 12.90 9.83 -5.78
C ASN A 156 14.00 10.50 -6.60
N GLU A 157 13.63 11.41 -7.50
CA GLU A 157 14.56 12.19 -8.33
C GLU A 157 14.92 13.57 -7.72
N ARG A 158 14.39 13.91 -6.51
CA ARG A 158 14.65 15.21 -5.87
C ARG A 158 16.15 15.41 -5.70
N GLN A 159 16.69 16.51 -6.21
CA GLN A 159 18.11 16.81 -6.05
C GLN A 159 18.38 17.33 -4.64
N VAL A 160 19.38 16.78 -3.95
CA VAL A 160 19.88 17.36 -2.69
C VAL A 160 20.72 18.60 -3.07
N GLY A 161 20.10 19.78 -3.19
CA GLY A 161 20.88 20.99 -3.49
C GLY A 161 20.16 22.23 -4.03
N GLY A 162 18.84 22.31 -4.03
CA GLY A 162 18.13 23.58 -4.30
C GLY A 162 17.79 24.28 -2.98
N ALA A 163 18.08 25.59 -2.87
CA ALA A 163 17.58 26.40 -1.75
C ALA A 163 16.06 26.20 -1.60
N PRO A 164 15.50 26.22 -0.38
CA PRO A 164 14.07 26.00 -0.19
C PRO A 164 13.29 27.06 -0.96
N THR A 165 12.61 26.67 -2.04
CA THR A 165 11.49 27.45 -2.53
C THR A 165 10.46 27.41 -1.41
N GLU A 166 10.22 28.55 -0.76
CA GLU A 166 9.20 28.68 0.28
C GLU A 166 7.85 28.18 -0.25
N LEU A 167 7.53 26.92 0.07
CA LEU A 167 6.19 26.38 -0.09
C LEU A 167 5.38 26.96 1.06
N ARG A 168 4.47 27.89 0.73
CA ARG A 168 3.44 28.34 1.65
C ARG A 168 2.72 27.11 2.21
N ALA A 169 2.82 26.93 3.53
CA ALA A 169 2.12 25.87 4.23
C ALA A 169 0.62 25.99 3.97
N THR A 170 0.07 25.07 3.19
CA THR A 170 -1.38 24.84 3.19
C THR A 170 -1.69 24.10 4.48
N THR A 171 -2.08 24.85 5.50
CA THR A 171 -2.58 24.29 6.76
C THR A 171 -3.80 23.41 6.46
N TRP A 172 -3.71 22.12 6.79
CA TRP A 172 -4.88 21.27 6.93
C TRP A 172 -5.75 21.85 8.06
N PRO A 173 -7.05 22.08 7.87
CA PRO A 173 -7.91 22.56 8.95
C PRO A 173 -7.90 21.54 10.10
N ALA A 174 -7.39 21.95 11.26
CA ALA A 174 -7.59 21.22 12.50
C ALA A 174 -9.08 21.33 12.87
N ALA A 175 -9.82 20.24 12.66
CA ALA A 175 -11.17 20.04 13.15
C ALA A 175 -11.21 18.59 13.66
N MET A 176 -11.63 18.25 14.88
CA MET A 176 -12.57 18.88 15.81
C MET A 176 -12.14 18.59 17.27
N HIS A 177 -12.14 19.61 18.12
CA HIS A 177 -12.35 19.38 19.55
C HIS A 177 -13.87 19.27 19.81
N PRO A 178 -14.35 18.27 20.57
CA PRO A 178 -15.75 18.25 20.99
C PRO A 178 -16.02 19.38 22.01
N PRO A 179 -17.21 20.01 21.99
CA PRO A 179 -17.53 21.13 22.87
C PRO A 179 -17.64 20.68 24.33
N SER A 180 -16.86 21.32 25.20
CA SER A 180 -16.91 21.18 26.64
C SER A 180 -18.06 22.00 27.24
N HIS A 181 -19.23 21.40 27.38
CA HIS A 181 -20.31 21.92 28.22
C HIS A 181 -20.80 20.85 29.19
N LEU A 182 -20.15 20.75 30.36
CA LEU A 182 -20.81 20.45 31.62
C LEU A 182 -19.96 20.98 32.79
N ARG A 183 -19.99 22.31 32.99
CA ARG A 183 -19.62 22.90 34.29
C ARG A 183 -20.83 22.72 35.20
N SER A 184 -20.72 21.81 36.17
CA SER A 184 -21.64 21.75 37.31
C SER A 184 -21.27 22.87 38.31
N PRO A 185 -22.23 23.65 38.84
CA PRO A 185 -21.92 24.71 39.79
C PRO A 185 -21.66 24.15 41.20
N ALA A 186 -20.66 24.73 41.86
CA ALA A 186 -20.34 24.49 43.26
C ALA A 186 -21.52 24.84 44.19
N ARG A 187 -21.78 23.99 45.18
CA ARG A 187 -22.64 24.32 46.33
C ARG A 187 -21.90 25.28 47.27
N PRO A 188 -22.56 26.29 47.85
CA PRO A 188 -21.98 27.10 48.91
C PRO A 188 -22.07 26.39 50.27
N ALA A 189 -21.28 26.94 51.21
CA ALA A 189 -20.88 26.48 52.55
C ALA A 189 -21.94 25.78 53.42
#